data_AF-A0A0B0IIK7-F1
#
_entry.id   AF-A0A0B0IIK7-F1
#
_cell.length_a   1.000
_cell.length_b   1.000
_cell.length_c   1.000
_cell.angle_alpha   90.00
_cell.angle_beta   90.00
_cell.angle_gamma   90.00
#
_symmetry.space_group_name_H-M   'P 1'
#
loop_
_entity.id
_entity.type
_entity.pdbx_description
1 polymer ?
#
loop_
_entity_poly.entity_id
_entity_poly.type
_entity_poly.pdbx_seq_one_letter_code
_entity_poly.pdbx_strand_id
1 'polypeptide(L)' 'MSSMPITVYYFRDAPDQLKNLSNNGGDEDWIAIVPKEFHEWHGEIDWINSWGFGSCHVDKYILDNGDKVFIGCHS' A
#
# COMPACT_ATOMS: atom_id res chain seq x y z
N MET A 1 1.88 -10.67 21.09
CA MET A 1 1.38 -10.95 19.72
C MET A 1 2.50 -10.56 18.78
N SER A 2 2.82 -11.38 17.78
CA SER A 2 3.84 -11.02 16.79
C SER A 2 3.16 -10.10 15.78
N SER A 3 3.51 -8.81 15.78
CA SER A 3 3.05 -7.92 14.72
C SER A 3 3.63 -8.42 13.39
N MET A 4 2.78 -8.59 12.37
CA MET A 4 3.28 -8.82 11.03
C MET A 4 4.01 -7.56 10.53
N PRO A 5 5.09 -7.70 9.75
CA PRO A 5 5.80 -6.54 9.22
C PRO A 5 4.95 -5.82 8.18
N ILE A 6 5.21 -4.51 8.01
CA ILE A 6 4.75 -3.80 6.81
C ILE A 6 5.51 -4.38 5.62
N THR A 7 4.79 -4.75 4.57
CA THR A 7 5.39 -5.31 3.35
C THR A 7 5.26 -4.31 2.22
N VAL A 8 6.36 -4.07 1.50
CA VAL A 8 6.41 -3.13 0.38
C VAL A 8 6.91 -3.85 -0.86
N TYR A 9 6.21 -3.66 -1.97
CA TYR A 9 6.55 -4.20 -3.29
C TYR A 9 6.75 -3.06 -4.27
N TYR A 10 7.77 -3.20 -5.13
CA TYR A 10 7.72 -2.49 -6.40
C TYR A 10 6.55 -3.07 -7.22
N PHE A 11 5.72 -2.21 -7.82
CA PHE A 11 4.41 -2.63 -8.33
C PHE A 11 4.49 -3.84 -9.27
N ARG A 12 5.43 -3.86 -10.22
CA ARG A 12 5.59 -4.97 -11.18
C ARG A 12 5.90 -6.32 -10.53
N ASP A 13 6.53 -6.30 -9.35
CA ASP A 13 6.99 -7.49 -8.63
C ASP A 13 5.97 -7.94 -7.57
N ALA A 14 4.86 -7.20 -7.42
CA ALA A 14 3.81 -7.53 -6.47
C ALA A 14 2.93 -8.69 -6.98
N PRO A 15 2.30 -9.45 -6.06
CA PRO A 15 1.27 -10.44 -6.39
C PRO A 15 0.15 -9.86 -7.27
N ASP A 16 -0.31 -10.63 -8.26
CA ASP A 16 -1.35 -10.21 -9.21
C ASP A 16 -2.64 -9.76 -8.52
N GLN A 17 -3.01 -10.40 -7.41
CA GLN A 17 -4.19 -10.03 -6.63
C GLN A 17 -4.12 -8.60 -6.09
N LEU A 18 -2.92 -8.10 -5.74
CA LEU A 18 -2.73 -6.74 -5.25
C LEU A 18 -2.67 -5.75 -6.41
N LYS A 19 -1.99 -6.10 -7.51
CA LYS A 19 -1.94 -5.27 -8.72
C LYS A 19 -3.34 -5.02 -9.29
N ASN A 20 -4.19 -6.05 -9.28
CA ASN A 20 -5.57 -5.98 -9.76
C ASN A 20 -6.51 -5.12 -8.91
N LEU A 21 -6.06 -4.60 -7.75
CA LEU A 21 -6.83 -3.59 -7.01
C LEU A 21 -6.81 -2.24 -7.71
N SER A 22 -5.73 -1.93 -8.44
CA SER A 22 -5.57 -0.67 -9.15
C SER A 22 -6.33 -0.67 -10.47
N ASN A 23 -6.84 0.51 -10.85
CA ASN A 23 -7.42 0.78 -12.17
C ASN A 23 -6.67 1.89 -12.92
N ASN A 24 -5.48 2.30 -12.47
CA ASN A 24 -4.79 3.49 -12.97
C ASN A 24 -4.03 3.26 -14.29
N GLY A 25 -3.99 2.01 -14.77
CA GLY A 25 -3.60 1.70 -16.14
C GLY A 25 -2.09 1.57 -16.35
N GLY A 26 -1.31 1.39 -15.27
CA GLY A 26 0.12 1.03 -15.35
C GLY A 26 1.09 2.12 -14.90
N ASP A 27 0.64 3.17 -14.23
CA ASP A 27 1.45 4.27 -13.67
C ASP A 27 1.78 4.08 -12.17
N GLU A 28 1.48 2.90 -11.63
CA GLU A 28 1.71 2.57 -10.23
C GLU A 28 3.19 2.22 -9.98
N ASP A 29 3.78 2.79 -8.95
CA ASP A 29 5.18 2.54 -8.58
C ASP A 29 5.32 1.50 -7.48
N TRP A 30 4.49 1.62 -6.44
CA TRP A 30 4.67 0.85 -5.20
C TRP A 30 3.34 0.35 -4.65
N ILE A 31 3.37 -0.82 -4.01
CA ILE A 31 2.29 -1.33 -3.17
C ILE A 31 2.82 -1.54 -1.76
N ALA A 32 2.12 -1.01 -0.75
CA ALA A 32 2.40 -1.27 0.66
C ALA A 32 1.20 -1.96 1.33
N ILE A 33 1.46 -3.06 2.04
CA ILE A 33 0.48 -3.73 2.90
C ILE A 33 0.82 -3.40 4.35
N VAL A 34 -0.09 -2.75 5.02
CA VAL A 34 0.02 -2.35 6.43
C VAL A 34 -0.93 -3.21 7.25
N PRO A 35 -0.40 -4.07 8.13
CA PRO A 35 -1.21 -4.93 8.97
C PRO A 35 -2.21 -4.14 9.82
N LYS A 36 -3.38 -4.71 10.06
CA LYS A 36 -4.42 -4.09 10.88
C LYS A 36 -3.89 -3.58 12.22
N GLU A 37 -3.20 -4.47 12.93
CA GLU A 37 -2.64 -4.21 14.24
C GLU A 37 -1.64 -3.05 14.23
N PHE A 38 -0.89 -2.86 13.13
CA PHE A 38 0.09 -1.78 13.08
C PHE A 38 -0.58 -0.41 13.14
N HIS A 39 -1.60 -0.19 12.32
CA HIS A 39 -2.23 1.12 12.22
C HIS A 39 -3.19 1.42 13.39
N GLU A 40 -3.73 0.40 14.05
CA GLU A 40 -4.51 0.58 15.28
C GLU A 40 -3.64 1.12 16.43
N TRP A 41 -2.35 0.76 16.45
CA TRP A 41 -1.42 1.16 17.51
C TRP A 41 -0.63 2.43 17.18
N HIS A 42 -0.28 2.62 15.91
CA HIS A 42 0.63 3.69 15.47
C HIS A 42 -0.05 4.79 14.64
N GLY A 43 -1.30 4.61 14.22
CA GLY A 43 -1.98 5.55 13.32
C GLY A 43 -1.58 5.35 11.85
N GLU A 44 -1.73 6.41 11.06
CA GLU A 44 -1.27 6.40 9.65
C GLU A 44 0.24 6.54 9.56
N ILE A 45 0.80 6.03 8.45
CA ILE A 45 2.24 5.94 8.23
C ILE A 45 2.70 7.12 7.36
N ASP A 46 3.49 8.02 7.93
CA ASP A 46 3.86 9.28 7.26
C ASP A 46 4.55 9.08 5.90
N TRP A 47 5.40 8.06 5.76
CA TRP A 47 6.15 7.85 4.51
C TRP A 47 5.28 7.40 3.34
N ILE A 48 4.07 6.87 3.59
CA ILE A 48 3.11 6.52 2.52
C ILE A 48 2.68 7.77 1.77
N ASN A 49 2.64 8.92 2.44
CA ASN A 49 2.30 10.20 1.82
C ASN A 49 3.53 10.93 1.23
N SER A 50 4.70 10.27 1.21
CA SER A 50 5.89 10.87 0.64
C SER A 50 5.90 10.77 -0.88
N TRP A 51 6.51 11.77 -1.53
CA TRP A 51 6.71 11.82 -2.98
C TRP A 51 7.42 10.59 -3.55
N GLY A 52 8.19 9.86 -2.74
CA GLY A 52 8.90 8.66 -3.17
C GLY A 52 8.03 7.41 -3.24
N PHE A 53 6.86 7.40 -2.60
CA PHE A 53 5.92 6.29 -2.64
C PHE A 53 4.86 6.47 -3.73
N GLY A 54 4.30 7.67 -3.86
CA GLY A 54 3.44 8.07 -4.98
C GLY A 54 3.49 9.58 -5.12
N SER A 55 3.91 10.09 -6.27
CA SER A 55 4.12 11.53 -6.45
C SER A 55 2.81 12.31 -6.65
N CYS A 56 1.80 11.66 -7.22
CA CYS A 56 0.55 12.29 -7.62
C CYS A 56 -0.63 11.81 -6.79
N HIS A 57 -0.72 10.49 -6.61
CA HIS A 57 -1.84 9.86 -5.93
C HIS A 57 -1.41 8.65 -5.12
N VAL A 58 -2.16 8.37 -4.05
CA VAL A 58 -2.05 7.13 -3.28
C VAL A 58 -3.45 6.58 -3.07
N ASP A 59 -3.75 5.47 -3.74
CA ASP A 59 -4.98 4.73 -3.53
C ASP A 59 -4.91 3.93 -2.23
N LYS A 60 -6.07 3.73 -1.59
CA LYS A 60 -6.19 3.04 -0.31
C LYS A 60 -7.33 2.03 -0.34
N TYR A 61 -7.01 0.80 0.00
CA TYR A 61 -7.94 -0.32 0.10
C TYR A 61 -7.87 -0.95 1.48
N ILE A 62 -8.98 -1.52 1.93
CA ILE A 62 -9.06 -2.31 3.17
C ILE A 62 -9.44 -3.73 2.76
N LEU A 63 -8.62 -4.70 3.13
CA LEU A 63 -8.88 -6.12 2.89
C LEU A 63 -9.83 -6.70 3.94
N ASP A 64 -10.40 -7.87 3.68
CA ASP A 64 -11.35 -8.53 4.59
C ASP A 64 -10.76 -8.83 5.98
N ASN A 65 -9.43 -9.03 6.05
CA ASN A 65 -8.72 -9.23 7.31
C ASN A 65 -8.43 -7.91 8.07
N GLY A 66 -8.81 -6.77 7.48
CA GLY A 66 -8.61 -5.42 8.01
C GLY A 66 -7.25 -4.80 7.69
N ASP A 67 -6.37 -5.49 6.96
CA ASP A 67 -5.12 -4.90 6.48
C ASP A 67 -5.42 -3.78 5.49
N LYS A 68 -4.57 -2.75 5.51
CA LYS A 68 -4.65 -1.64 4.55
C LYS A 68 -3.65 -1.86 3.44
N VAL A 69 -4.09 -1.76 2.20
CA VAL A 69 -3.22 -1.73 1.03
C VAL A 69 -3.18 -0.31 0.50
N PHE A 70 -1.98 0.20 0.27
CA PHE A 70 -1.73 1.50 -0.34
C PHE A 70 -1.03 1.28 -1.66
N ILE A 71 -1.47 2.00 -2.70
CA ILE A 71 -0.87 1.93 -4.04
C ILE A 71 -0.45 3.34 -4.42
N GLY A 72 0.85 3.58 -4.52
CA GLY A 72 1.39 4.88 -4.91
C GLY A 72 1.59 4.97 -6.41
N CYS A 73 1.17 6.09 -7.00
CA CYS A 73 1.18 6.35 -8.44
C CYS A 73 1.90 7.67 -8.76
N HIS A 74 2.53 7.74 -9.94
CA HIS A 74 3.26 8.93 -10.38
C HIS A 74 2.59 9.74 -11.48
N SER A 75 1.35 9.44 -11.86
CA SER A 75 0.58 10.23 -12.84
C SER A 75 -0.86 10.46 -12.40
#